data_AF-A0A1F3IEF7-F1
#
_entry.id   AF-A0A1F3IEF7-F1
#
_cell.length_a   1.000
_cell.length_b   1.000
_cell.length_c   1.000
_cell.angle_alpha   90.00
_cell.angle_beta   90.00
_cell.angle_gamma   90.00
#
_symmetry.space_group_name_H-M   'P 1'
#
loop_
_entity.id
_entity.type
_entity.pdbx_description
1 polymer ?
#
loop_
_entity_poly.entity_id
_entity_poly.type
_entity_poly.pdbx_seq_one_letter_code
_entity_poly.pdbx_strand_id
1 'polypeptide(L)'
;MRKKNMQFWYFLIHGLLDDKNGVYGNFYAYGKHCGEALEKTLEVAKLNGIQKPDLIETSRLDTLDGFELPEETEKVTSDIYMFPKLHSYELKKNDYSFVPPVGVAFATDESELDTELIKEKFVALNKNDNGVFEFELVVDKSKLHDTFLKTLNFLPSVDAFWIYLKDHWDNEETELWAGKALNDKETIVNFLNRNVASTIENGFVDTVVHSFTGETNLTLTEHKKIQLHTKSEDVFKNFIGKVVDLGFEQTKDFYDIEFGYHHWHYRPENSLDRKGFKKMLKKNHFENIELKI
;
A
#
# COMPACT_ATOMS: atom_id res chain seq x y z
N MET A 1 17.94 -27.71 0.61
CA MET A 1 18.77 -26.96 -0.37
C MET A 1 18.11 -25.62 -0.63
N ARG A 2 18.72 -24.50 -0.21
CA ARG A 2 18.27 -23.15 -0.58
C ARG A 2 18.27 -23.04 -2.11
N LYS A 3 17.11 -22.85 -2.74
CA LYS A 3 17.05 -22.49 -4.16
C LYS A 3 17.72 -21.11 -4.28
N LYS A 4 18.83 -21.02 -5.03
CA LYS A 4 19.57 -19.77 -5.26
C LYS A 4 18.57 -18.66 -5.66
N ASN A 5 18.66 -17.50 -5.01
CA ASN A 5 17.87 -16.28 -5.29
C ASN A 5 16.39 -16.29 -4.86
N MET A 6 15.99 -17.13 -3.90
CA MET A 6 14.69 -17.01 -3.25
C MET A 6 14.84 -16.36 -1.88
N GLN A 7 13.92 -15.47 -1.56
CA GLN A 7 13.69 -14.92 -0.23
C GLN A 7 12.76 -15.86 0.54
N PHE A 8 12.87 -15.85 1.86
CA PHE A 8 12.01 -16.65 2.73
C PHE A 8 11.21 -15.74 3.65
N TRP A 9 9.89 -15.90 3.64
CA TRP A 9 8.97 -14.97 4.29
C TRP A 9 8.04 -15.70 5.25
N TYR A 10 7.73 -15.05 6.36
CA TYR A 10 6.59 -15.38 7.21
C TYR A 10 5.41 -14.47 6.83
N PHE A 11 4.20 -15.04 6.86
CA PHE A 11 2.96 -14.31 6.68
C PHE A 11 1.93 -14.74 7.72
N LEU A 12 1.37 -13.76 8.44
CA LEU A 12 0.13 -13.92 9.17
C LEU A 12 -1.03 -13.57 8.24
N ILE A 13 -1.79 -14.58 7.84
CA ILE A 13 -2.94 -14.43 6.96
C ILE A 13 -4.21 -14.50 7.79
N HIS A 14 -5.06 -13.50 7.65
CA HIS A 14 -6.41 -13.51 8.21
C HIS A 14 -7.43 -13.83 7.13
N GLY A 15 -8.63 -14.25 7.53
CA GLY A 15 -9.75 -14.44 6.63
C GLY A 15 -10.96 -14.99 7.38
N LEU A 16 -11.85 -15.67 6.66
CA LEU A 16 -13.09 -16.25 7.19
C LEU A 16 -13.10 -17.76 6.98
N LEU A 17 -13.62 -18.53 7.95
CA LEU A 17 -13.98 -19.93 7.72
C LEU A 17 -15.43 -20.06 7.24
N ASP A 18 -16.29 -19.21 7.80
CA ASP A 18 -17.71 -19.10 7.50
C ASP A 18 -18.23 -17.69 7.86
N ASP A 19 -19.54 -17.47 7.81
CA ASP A 19 -20.18 -16.18 8.10
C ASP A 19 -20.13 -15.75 9.58
N LYS A 20 -19.61 -16.61 10.47
CA LYS A 20 -19.58 -16.39 11.93
C LYS A 20 -18.18 -16.46 12.51
N ASN A 21 -17.22 -17.05 11.80
CA ASN A 21 -15.89 -17.33 12.32
C ASN A 21 -14.81 -16.72 11.43
N GLY A 22 -13.99 -15.86 12.04
CA GLY A 22 -12.72 -15.41 11.49
C GLY A 22 -11.62 -16.44 11.76
N VAL A 23 -10.51 -16.32 11.04
CA VAL A 23 -9.37 -17.23 11.18
C VAL A 23 -8.05 -16.55 10.91
N TYR A 24 -7.03 -16.96 11.66
CA TYR A 24 -5.63 -16.69 11.38
C TYR A 24 -4.89 -17.98 11.00
N GLY A 25 -4.03 -17.86 9.98
CA GLY A 25 -3.12 -18.89 9.54
C GLY A 25 -1.68 -18.37 9.47
N ASN A 26 -0.75 -19.15 10.00
CA ASN A 26 0.68 -18.88 9.96
C ASN A 26 1.28 -19.59 8.75
N PHE A 27 1.88 -18.84 7.84
CA PHE A 27 2.48 -19.37 6.62
C PHE A 27 3.95 -18.97 6.51
N TYR A 28 4.73 -19.86 5.94
CA TYR A 28 6.15 -19.67 5.67
C TYR A 28 6.40 -20.03 4.21
N ALA A 29 6.82 -19.07 3.41
CA ALA A 29 6.84 -19.22 1.96
C ALA A 29 8.13 -18.70 1.33
N TYR A 30 8.62 -19.44 0.34
CA TYR A 30 9.70 -18.99 -0.53
C TYR A 30 9.15 -18.29 -1.79
N GLY A 31 9.75 -17.17 -2.14
CA GLY A 31 9.48 -16.46 -3.41
C GLY A 31 10.70 -15.69 -3.88
N LYS A 32 10.73 -15.17 -5.12
CA LYS A 32 11.84 -14.29 -5.54
C LYS A 32 11.76 -12.93 -4.85
N HIS A 33 10.56 -12.50 -4.49
CA HIS A 33 10.28 -11.32 -3.67
C HIS A 33 9.04 -11.55 -2.78
N CYS A 34 8.80 -10.67 -1.81
CA CYS A 34 7.66 -10.72 -0.88
C CYS A 34 6.32 -10.97 -1.60
N GLY A 35 5.95 -10.14 -2.58
CA GLY A 35 4.65 -10.29 -3.27
C GLY A 35 4.44 -11.60 -4.01
N GLU A 36 5.49 -12.23 -4.57
CA GLU A 36 5.39 -13.57 -5.18
C GLU A 36 5.20 -14.66 -4.11
N ALA A 37 5.89 -14.54 -2.98
CA ALA A 37 5.69 -15.47 -1.87
C ALA A 37 4.26 -15.31 -1.28
N LEU A 38 3.78 -14.08 -1.19
CA LEU A 38 2.46 -13.74 -0.67
C LEU A 38 1.33 -14.28 -1.56
N GLU A 39 1.37 -14.04 -2.88
CA GLU A 39 0.28 -14.47 -3.78
C GLU A 39 0.09 -15.99 -3.73
N LYS A 40 1.18 -16.76 -3.80
CA LYS A 40 1.14 -18.23 -3.63
C LYS A 40 0.60 -18.63 -2.26
N THR A 41 0.94 -17.86 -1.22
CA THR A 41 0.43 -18.08 0.14
C THR A 41 -1.08 -17.85 0.21
N LEU A 42 -1.60 -16.78 -0.40
CA LEU A 42 -3.03 -16.49 -0.46
C LEU A 42 -3.80 -17.56 -1.25
N GLU A 43 -3.21 -18.09 -2.33
CA GLU A 43 -3.78 -19.25 -3.06
C GLU A 43 -3.86 -20.50 -2.17
N VAL A 44 -2.76 -20.83 -1.48
CA VAL A 44 -2.73 -21.98 -0.56
C VAL A 44 -3.70 -21.79 0.61
N ALA A 45 -3.84 -20.58 1.15
CA ALA A 45 -4.80 -20.26 2.19
C ALA A 45 -6.24 -20.56 1.74
N LYS A 46 -6.62 -20.17 0.51
CA LYS A 46 -7.93 -20.50 -0.09
C LYS A 46 -8.14 -22.00 -0.22
N LEU A 47 -7.13 -22.73 -0.69
CA LEU A 47 -7.20 -24.20 -0.83
C LEU A 47 -7.34 -24.91 0.51
N ASN A 48 -6.88 -24.30 1.60
CA ASN A 48 -7.02 -24.80 2.97
C ASN A 48 -8.25 -24.24 3.70
N GLY A 49 -9.21 -23.65 2.97
CA GLY A 49 -10.52 -23.27 3.50
C GLY A 49 -10.61 -21.85 4.09
N ILE A 50 -9.55 -21.04 4.00
CA ILE A 50 -9.60 -19.63 4.39
C ILE A 50 -10.25 -18.83 3.25
N GLN A 51 -11.46 -18.33 3.48
CA GLN A 51 -12.18 -17.46 2.56
C GLN A 51 -11.68 -16.02 2.70
N LYS A 52 -11.58 -15.30 1.57
CA LYS A 52 -11.09 -13.91 1.50
C LYS A 52 -9.80 -13.70 2.31
N PRO A 53 -8.72 -14.47 2.02
CA PRO A 53 -7.50 -14.31 2.78
C PRO A 53 -6.86 -12.96 2.48
N ASP A 54 -6.34 -12.34 3.53
CA ASP A 54 -5.68 -11.05 3.49
C ASP A 54 -4.46 -11.07 4.42
N LEU A 55 -3.46 -10.24 4.11
CA LEU A 55 -2.22 -10.15 4.86
C LEU A 55 -2.39 -9.17 6.03
N ILE A 56 -2.01 -9.61 7.25
CA ILE A 56 -1.91 -8.72 8.42
C ILE A 56 -0.47 -8.30 8.64
N GLU A 57 0.42 -9.27 8.84
CA GLU A 57 1.81 -9.04 9.20
C GLU A 57 2.75 -9.95 8.42
N THR A 58 3.98 -9.47 8.21
CA THR A 58 5.02 -10.24 7.53
C THR A 58 6.40 -9.96 8.09
N SER A 59 7.31 -10.92 7.88
CA SER A 59 8.73 -10.72 8.16
C SER A 59 9.59 -11.53 7.20
N ARG A 60 10.77 -11.00 6.89
CA ARG A 60 11.76 -11.67 6.06
C ARG A 60 12.67 -12.54 6.93
N LEU A 61 12.57 -13.85 6.75
CA LEU A 61 13.20 -14.86 7.59
C LEU A 61 14.60 -15.24 7.13
N ASP A 62 14.91 -15.15 5.83
CA ASP A 62 16.24 -15.51 5.31
C ASP A 62 17.35 -14.54 5.75
N THR A 63 16.96 -13.38 6.28
CA THR A 63 17.84 -12.36 6.86
C THR A 63 17.99 -12.49 8.38
N LEU A 64 17.22 -13.38 9.02
CA LEU A 64 17.32 -13.63 10.47
C LEU A 64 18.39 -14.69 10.74
N ASP A 65 19.39 -14.33 11.53
CA ASP A 65 20.48 -15.21 11.88
C ASP A 65 19.97 -16.42 12.67
N GLY A 66 20.27 -17.63 12.16
CA GLY A 66 19.91 -18.88 12.81
C GLY A 66 18.41 -19.21 12.80
N PHE A 67 17.60 -18.54 11.97
CA PHE A 67 16.18 -18.89 11.87
C PHE A 67 15.98 -20.33 11.39
N GLU A 68 15.19 -21.08 12.15
CA GLU A 68 14.71 -22.42 11.81
C GLU A 68 13.18 -22.41 11.79
N LEU A 69 12.61 -23.18 10.88
CA LEU A 69 11.15 -23.38 10.84
C LEU A 69 10.68 -24.02 12.17
N PRO A 70 9.56 -23.57 12.75
CA PRO A 70 8.99 -24.25 13.91
C PRO A 70 8.67 -25.72 13.61
N GLU A 71 8.92 -26.60 14.58
CA GLU A 71 8.81 -28.06 14.41
C GLU A 71 7.39 -28.51 14.03
N GLU A 72 6.38 -27.76 14.45
CA GLU A 72 4.97 -28.05 14.20
C GLU A 72 4.49 -27.64 12.79
N THR A 73 5.36 -27.02 11.97
CA THR A 73 5.00 -26.66 10.60
C THR A 73 4.97 -27.88 9.68
N GLU A 74 3.96 -27.92 8.82
CA GLU A 74 3.83 -28.93 7.79
C GLU A 74 4.09 -28.33 6.41
N LYS A 75 4.74 -29.11 5.56
CA LYS A 75 4.99 -28.73 4.17
C LYS A 75 3.73 -28.95 3.34
N VAL A 76 3.14 -27.88 2.83
CA VAL A 76 1.91 -27.92 2.02
C VAL A 76 2.24 -28.03 0.53
N THR A 77 3.28 -27.32 0.09
CA THR A 77 3.77 -27.36 -1.29
C THR A 77 5.29 -27.42 -1.31
N SER A 78 5.92 -27.44 -2.49
CA SER A 78 7.39 -27.40 -2.59
C SER A 78 8.02 -26.20 -1.92
N ASP A 79 7.29 -25.09 -1.82
CA ASP A 79 7.81 -23.77 -1.46
C ASP A 79 7.03 -23.12 -0.29
N ILE A 80 6.01 -23.79 0.28
CA ILE A 80 5.16 -23.26 1.36
C ILE A 80 5.00 -24.28 2.48
N TYR A 81 5.12 -23.77 3.70
CA TYR A 81 4.86 -24.45 4.96
C TYR A 81 3.80 -23.68 5.75
N MET A 82 3.02 -24.37 6.57
CA MET A 82 2.05 -23.72 7.45
C MET A 82 1.87 -24.52 8.75
N PHE A 83 1.30 -23.91 9.78
CA PHE A 83 0.77 -24.71 10.88
C PHE A 83 -0.46 -25.49 10.44
N PRO A 84 -0.55 -26.80 10.74
CA PRO A 84 -1.67 -27.64 10.30
C PRO A 84 -2.99 -27.22 10.96
N LYS A 85 -2.93 -26.62 12.15
CA LYS A 85 -4.10 -26.12 12.86
C LYS A 85 -4.27 -24.63 12.63
N LEU A 86 -5.42 -24.25 12.07
CA LEU A 86 -5.85 -22.87 11.96
C LEU A 86 -6.41 -22.36 13.29
N HIS A 87 -6.22 -21.07 13.58
CA HIS A 87 -6.74 -20.42 14.78
C HIS A 87 -8.01 -19.67 14.44
N SER A 88 -9.18 -20.21 14.81
CA SER A 88 -10.47 -19.57 14.57
C SER A 88 -10.97 -18.77 15.76
N TYR A 89 -11.75 -17.72 15.50
CA TYR A 89 -12.41 -16.90 16.52
C TYR A 89 -13.81 -16.50 16.06
N GLU A 90 -14.73 -16.27 17.01
CA GLU A 90 -16.08 -15.79 16.71
C GLU A 90 -16.01 -14.32 16.29
N LEU A 91 -16.62 -14.00 15.13
CA LEU A 91 -16.77 -12.63 14.66
C LEU A 91 -17.80 -11.91 15.51
N LYS A 92 -17.44 -10.76 16.08
CA LYS A 92 -18.42 -9.85 16.67
C LYS A 92 -18.96 -8.93 15.59
N LYS A 93 -20.22 -8.54 15.74
CA LYS A 93 -20.96 -7.71 14.77
C LYS A 93 -20.28 -6.38 14.41
N ASN A 94 -19.36 -5.90 15.24
CA ASN A 94 -18.64 -4.64 15.07
C ASN A 94 -17.12 -4.81 15.04
N ASP A 95 -16.60 -6.02 14.83
CA ASP A 95 -15.15 -6.21 14.68
C ASP A 95 -14.71 -5.56 13.37
N TYR A 96 -13.93 -4.48 13.50
CA TYR A 96 -13.27 -3.81 12.40
C TYR A 96 -11.78 -3.73 12.72
N SER A 97 -10.97 -4.40 11.91
CA SER A 97 -9.53 -4.30 11.93
C SER A 97 -9.09 -3.66 10.63
N PHE A 98 -8.29 -2.60 10.73
CA PHE A 98 -7.71 -1.97 9.55
C PHE A 98 -6.80 -2.96 8.83
N VAL A 99 -6.97 -3.09 7.52
CA VAL A 99 -6.09 -3.90 6.68
C VAL A 99 -5.26 -2.95 5.82
N PRO A 100 -3.92 -2.96 5.97
CA PRO A 100 -3.05 -2.15 5.14
C PRO A 100 -3.30 -2.39 3.65
N PRO A 101 -3.35 -1.33 2.82
CA PRO A 101 -3.50 -1.51 1.39
C PRO A 101 -2.34 -2.28 0.76
N VAL A 102 -2.61 -2.88 -0.40
CA VAL A 102 -1.60 -3.63 -1.14
C VAL A 102 -0.38 -2.76 -1.40
N GLY A 103 0.79 -3.35 -1.17
CA GLY A 103 2.10 -2.70 -1.29
C GLY A 103 2.77 -2.42 0.05
N VAL A 104 2.00 -2.38 1.14
CA VAL A 104 2.52 -2.27 2.50
C VAL A 104 1.94 -3.34 3.41
N ALA A 105 2.71 -3.76 4.41
CA ALA A 105 2.28 -4.71 5.43
C ALA A 105 2.98 -4.39 6.75
N PHE A 106 2.31 -4.66 7.87
CA PHE A 106 2.95 -4.54 9.18
C PHE A 106 4.10 -5.56 9.29
N ALA A 107 5.18 -5.16 9.96
CA ALA A 107 6.23 -6.08 10.35
C ALA A 107 5.81 -6.85 11.61
N THR A 108 6.43 -7.99 11.86
CA THR A 108 6.25 -8.73 13.12
C THR A 108 7.00 -8.11 14.30
N ASP A 109 7.87 -7.13 14.03
CA ASP A 109 8.62 -6.39 15.04
C ASP A 109 7.68 -5.61 15.96
N GLU A 110 7.97 -5.59 17.27
CA GLU A 110 7.18 -4.84 18.24
C GLU A 110 7.22 -3.35 17.89
N SER A 111 6.04 -2.79 17.57
CA SER A 111 5.88 -1.37 17.25
C SER A 111 5.67 -0.55 18.53
N GLU A 112 5.94 0.75 18.46
CA GLU A 112 5.77 1.65 19.62
C GLU A 112 4.30 1.78 20.05
N LEU A 113 3.38 1.53 19.11
CA LEU A 113 1.95 1.70 19.25
C LEU A 113 1.21 0.46 18.72
N ASP A 114 -0.05 0.32 19.15
CA ASP A 114 -0.94 -0.75 18.69
C ASP A 114 -1.57 -0.41 17.33
N THR A 115 -1.48 -1.33 16.37
CA THR A 115 -2.06 -1.19 15.03
C THR A 115 -3.58 -0.95 15.05
N GLU A 116 -4.29 -1.33 16.13
CA GLU A 116 -5.71 -1.03 16.33
C GLU A 116 -6.03 0.49 16.39
N LEU A 117 -5.02 1.34 16.59
CA LEU A 117 -5.16 2.79 16.57
C LEU A 117 -5.33 3.35 15.14
N ILE A 118 -4.87 2.62 14.12
CA ILE A 118 -4.99 3.03 12.72
C ILE A 118 -6.43 2.84 12.25
N LYS A 119 -7.05 3.92 11.78
CA LYS A 119 -8.46 3.98 11.37
C LYS A 119 -8.62 4.76 10.08
N GLU A 120 -9.63 4.41 9.28
CA GLU A 120 -10.02 5.17 8.08
C GLU A 120 -10.56 6.55 8.43
N LYS A 121 -9.65 7.50 8.61
CA LYS A 121 -9.92 8.89 9.00
C LYS A 121 -8.92 9.80 8.32
N PHE A 122 -9.22 11.10 8.33
CA PHE A 122 -8.29 12.10 7.83
C PHE A 122 -7.93 13.13 8.88
N VAL A 123 -6.75 13.73 8.71
CA VAL A 123 -6.37 14.97 9.38
C VAL A 123 -6.29 16.09 8.35
N ALA A 124 -6.70 17.29 8.75
CA ALA A 124 -6.62 18.49 7.96
C ALA A 124 -5.94 19.56 8.81
N LEU A 125 -4.72 19.93 8.42
CA LEU A 125 -3.86 20.86 9.12
C LEU A 125 -3.93 22.24 8.46
N ASN A 126 -3.95 23.28 9.28
CA ASN A 126 -3.87 24.66 8.82
C ASN A 126 -2.49 24.93 8.17
N LYS A 127 -2.33 26.13 7.60
CA LYS A 127 -1.07 26.54 6.96
C LYS A 127 0.15 26.28 7.85
N ASN A 128 1.11 25.54 7.33
CA ASN A 128 2.45 25.42 7.88
C ASN A 128 3.25 26.72 7.67
N ASP A 129 4.51 26.75 8.12
CA ASP A 129 5.39 27.92 8.00
C ASP A 129 5.68 28.35 6.55
N ASN A 130 5.50 27.45 5.59
CA ASN A 130 5.64 27.71 4.15
C ASN A 130 4.31 28.17 3.50
N GLY A 131 3.25 28.37 4.29
CA GLY A 131 1.94 28.80 3.82
C GLY A 131 1.14 27.70 3.10
N VAL A 132 1.48 26.43 3.30
CA VAL A 132 0.84 25.27 2.68
C VAL A 132 -0.11 24.62 3.67
N PHE A 133 -1.36 24.38 3.24
CA PHE A 133 -2.32 23.52 3.93
C PHE A 133 -2.04 22.06 3.62
N GLU A 134 -2.18 21.21 4.62
CA GLU A 134 -1.86 19.79 4.54
C GLU A 134 -3.06 18.95 4.94
N PHE A 135 -3.32 17.91 4.16
CA PHE A 135 -4.36 16.93 4.42
C PHE A 135 -3.77 15.54 4.23
N GLU A 136 -4.09 14.63 5.13
CA GLU A 136 -3.72 13.22 5.01
C GLU A 136 -4.91 12.33 5.33
N LEU A 137 -5.10 11.29 4.52
CA LEU A 137 -6.18 10.32 4.66
C LEU A 137 -5.62 8.90 4.62
N VAL A 138 -5.91 8.15 5.68
CA VAL A 138 -5.74 6.70 5.74
C VAL A 138 -6.97 6.04 5.14
N VAL A 139 -6.75 5.11 4.22
CA VAL A 139 -7.82 4.33 3.57
C VAL A 139 -7.48 2.85 3.70
N ASP A 140 -8.48 2.05 4.01
CA ASP A 140 -8.33 0.59 4.06
C ASP A 140 -8.08 0.01 2.67
N LYS A 141 -7.42 -1.16 2.64
CA LYS A 141 -7.16 -1.92 1.42
C LYS A 141 -8.34 -1.98 0.45
N SER A 142 -9.53 -2.24 0.97
CA SER A 142 -10.74 -2.45 0.16
C SER A 142 -11.24 -1.19 -0.55
N LYS A 143 -10.87 0.01 -0.09
CA LYS A 143 -11.38 1.29 -0.60
C LYS A 143 -10.33 2.19 -1.25
N LEU A 144 -9.04 1.88 -1.09
CA LEU A 144 -7.95 2.77 -1.54
C LEU A 144 -8.08 3.13 -3.03
N HIS A 145 -8.23 2.13 -3.89
CA HIS A 145 -8.27 2.33 -5.34
C HIS A 145 -9.39 3.31 -5.75
N ASP A 146 -10.63 2.99 -5.36
CA ASP A 146 -11.80 3.79 -5.70
C ASP A 146 -11.74 5.18 -5.06
N THR A 147 -11.28 5.27 -3.81
CA THR A 147 -11.16 6.55 -3.09
C THR A 147 -10.14 7.45 -3.78
N PHE A 148 -8.96 6.94 -4.11
CA PHE A 148 -7.92 7.72 -4.79
C PHE A 148 -8.37 8.21 -6.16
N LEU A 149 -9.02 7.35 -6.96
CA LEU A 149 -9.55 7.80 -8.26
C LEU A 149 -10.65 8.85 -8.12
N LYS A 150 -11.49 8.77 -7.07
CA LYS A 150 -12.49 9.81 -6.78
C LYS A 150 -11.85 11.13 -6.39
N THR A 151 -10.78 11.12 -5.58
CA THR A 151 -10.13 12.36 -5.13
C THR A 151 -9.45 13.12 -6.27
N LEU A 152 -9.04 12.45 -7.36
CA LEU A 152 -8.60 13.13 -8.60
C LEU A 152 -9.67 14.08 -9.16
N ASN A 153 -10.95 13.71 -9.05
CA ASN A 153 -12.04 14.56 -9.52
C ASN A 153 -12.28 15.78 -8.63
N PHE A 154 -11.71 15.80 -7.43
CA PHE A 154 -11.87 16.90 -6.48
C PHE A 154 -10.96 18.07 -6.80
N LEU A 155 -9.85 17.81 -7.50
CA LEU A 155 -8.92 18.83 -7.96
C LEU A 155 -9.59 19.80 -8.95
N PRO A 156 -9.25 21.10 -8.91
CA PRO A 156 -9.82 22.11 -9.81
C PRO A 156 -9.37 21.90 -11.27
N SER A 157 -8.11 21.55 -11.47
CA SER A 157 -7.51 21.21 -12.76
C SER A 157 -6.56 20.02 -12.59
N VAL A 158 -6.06 19.49 -13.69
CA VAL A 158 -4.90 18.60 -13.70
C VAL A 158 -3.95 19.13 -14.74
N ASP A 159 -2.76 19.50 -14.30
CA ASP A 159 -1.77 20.21 -15.11
C ASP A 159 -0.50 19.38 -15.32
N ALA A 160 -0.18 18.49 -14.38
CA ALA A 160 0.87 17.50 -14.56
C ALA A 160 0.60 16.22 -13.78
N PHE A 161 1.24 15.15 -14.25
CA PHE A 161 1.22 13.84 -13.61
C PHE A 161 2.64 13.33 -13.43
N TRP A 162 2.99 12.96 -12.20
CA TRP A 162 4.33 12.52 -11.85
C TRP A 162 4.28 11.18 -11.10
N ILE A 163 5.33 10.41 -11.27
CA ILE A 163 5.56 9.18 -10.51
C ILE A 163 6.96 9.23 -9.92
N TYR A 164 7.06 9.03 -8.61
CA TYR A 164 8.35 8.85 -7.94
C TYR A 164 8.62 7.37 -7.78
N LEU A 165 9.83 6.93 -8.10
CA LEU A 165 10.34 5.61 -7.72
C LEU A 165 11.23 5.79 -6.51
N LYS A 166 10.91 5.11 -5.41
CA LYS A 166 11.64 5.26 -4.14
C LYS A 166 13.01 4.58 -4.17
N ASP A 167 13.94 5.10 -3.39
CA ASP A 167 15.33 4.63 -3.31
C ASP A 167 15.47 3.20 -2.75
N HIS A 168 14.68 2.87 -1.74
CA HIS A 168 14.68 1.56 -1.11
C HIS A 168 14.12 0.44 -2.03
N TRP A 169 13.62 0.78 -3.23
CA TRP A 169 13.32 -0.22 -4.25
C TRP A 169 14.59 -0.62 -5.01
N ASP A 170 15.05 -1.84 -4.75
CA ASP A 170 16.30 -2.40 -5.27
C ASP A 170 17.57 -1.65 -4.82
N ASN A 171 17.47 -0.79 -3.79
CA ASN A 171 18.54 0.08 -3.25
C ASN A 171 19.16 0.99 -4.33
N GLU A 172 18.33 1.60 -5.17
CA GLU A 172 18.72 2.61 -6.16
C GLU A 172 18.45 4.03 -5.61
N GLU A 173 18.66 5.08 -6.42
CA GLU A 173 18.30 6.45 -6.03
C GLU A 173 16.80 6.72 -6.26
N THR A 174 16.26 7.73 -5.56
CA THR A 174 14.90 8.22 -5.84
C THR A 174 14.87 8.88 -7.21
N GLU A 175 13.88 8.54 -8.03
CA GLU A 175 13.73 9.08 -9.39
C GLU A 175 12.36 9.70 -9.59
N LEU A 176 12.33 10.87 -10.24
CA LEU A 176 11.10 11.53 -10.67
C LEU A 176 10.84 11.25 -12.15
N TRP A 177 9.63 10.80 -12.48
CA TRP A 177 9.16 10.59 -13.84
C TRP A 177 7.95 11.47 -14.13
N ALA A 178 8.04 12.35 -15.11
CA ALA A 178 6.98 13.28 -15.48
C ALA A 178 6.26 12.86 -16.77
N GLY A 179 4.94 12.66 -16.68
CA GLY A 179 4.08 12.26 -17.80
C GLY A 179 3.66 13.47 -18.64
N LYS A 180 4.44 13.80 -19.69
CA LYS A 180 4.16 14.97 -20.55
C LYS A 180 2.82 14.91 -21.29
N ALA A 181 2.32 13.70 -21.54
CA ALA A 181 1.09 13.46 -22.30
C ALA A 181 -0.14 13.18 -21.41
N LEU A 182 0.03 13.19 -20.08
CA LEU A 182 -1.03 12.90 -19.11
C LEU A 182 -1.39 14.19 -18.37
N ASN A 183 -2.20 15.01 -19.05
CA ASN A 183 -2.56 16.37 -18.63
C ASN A 183 -4.08 16.56 -18.48
N ASP A 184 -4.83 15.46 -18.38
CA ASP A 184 -6.25 15.50 -18.06
C ASP A 184 -6.63 14.33 -17.15
N LYS A 185 -7.75 14.48 -16.45
CA LYS A 185 -8.23 13.50 -15.46
C LYS A 185 -8.53 12.14 -16.09
N GLU A 186 -9.14 12.12 -17.26
CA GLU A 186 -9.61 10.89 -17.89
C GLU A 186 -8.42 10.03 -18.33
N THR A 187 -7.40 10.63 -18.96
CA THR A 187 -6.21 9.90 -19.39
C THR A 187 -5.40 9.37 -18.21
N ILE A 188 -5.29 10.13 -17.11
CA ILE A 188 -4.64 9.67 -15.87
C ILE A 188 -5.40 8.50 -15.24
N VAL A 189 -6.72 8.63 -15.07
CA VAL A 189 -7.57 7.55 -14.53
C VAL A 189 -7.45 6.29 -15.39
N ASN A 190 -7.48 6.43 -16.72
CA ASN A 190 -7.30 5.30 -17.64
C ASN A 190 -5.90 4.68 -17.54
N PHE A 191 -4.85 5.49 -17.38
CA PHE A 191 -3.50 4.99 -17.17
C PHE A 191 -3.39 4.20 -15.85
N LEU A 192 -3.93 4.73 -14.75
CA LEU A 192 -3.92 4.10 -13.44
C LEU A 192 -4.70 2.77 -13.45
N ASN A 193 -5.91 2.76 -14.00
CA ASN A 193 -6.74 1.56 -14.10
C ASN A 193 -6.09 0.43 -14.94
N ARG A 194 -5.29 0.77 -15.94
CA ARG A 194 -4.56 -0.21 -16.75
C ARG A 194 -3.32 -0.76 -16.07
N ASN A 195 -2.80 -0.06 -15.05
CA ASN A 195 -1.51 -0.37 -14.43
C ASN A 195 -1.59 -0.47 -12.90
N VAL A 196 -2.76 -0.75 -12.33
CA VAL A 196 -3.06 -0.73 -10.88
C VAL A 196 -1.96 -1.42 -10.05
N ALA A 197 -1.59 -2.65 -10.40
CA ALA A 197 -0.57 -3.43 -9.69
C ALA A 197 0.81 -2.75 -9.65
N SER A 198 1.17 -2.00 -10.69
CA SER A 198 2.48 -1.35 -10.80
C SER A 198 2.49 0.09 -10.32
N THR A 199 1.32 0.73 -10.16
CA THR A 199 1.18 2.12 -9.70
C THR A 199 0.55 2.18 -8.30
N ILE A 200 -0.74 1.88 -8.18
CA ILE A 200 -1.52 2.11 -6.95
C ILE A 200 -1.12 1.10 -5.87
N GLU A 201 -0.96 -0.17 -6.22
CA GLU A 201 -0.69 -1.27 -5.28
C GLU A 201 0.81 -1.50 -5.02
N ASN A 202 1.70 -0.79 -5.72
CA ASN A 202 3.13 -1.01 -5.61
C ASN A 202 3.72 -0.16 -4.47
N GLY A 203 4.21 -0.77 -3.39
CA GLY A 203 4.79 -0.09 -2.22
C GLY A 203 6.08 0.69 -2.48
N PHE A 204 6.53 0.81 -3.74
CA PHE A 204 7.78 1.48 -4.08
C PHE A 204 7.60 2.74 -4.91
N VAL A 205 6.36 3.20 -5.07
CA VAL A 205 6.04 4.33 -5.94
C VAL A 205 5.08 5.31 -5.28
N ASP A 206 5.33 6.60 -5.53
CA ASP A 206 4.34 7.64 -5.32
C ASP A 206 3.70 8.00 -6.65
N THR A 207 2.41 8.31 -6.61
CA THR A 207 1.65 8.84 -7.74
C THR A 207 1.19 10.25 -7.38
N VAL A 208 1.67 11.26 -8.10
CA VAL A 208 1.38 12.67 -7.83
C VAL A 208 0.62 13.30 -9.00
N VAL A 209 -0.48 13.97 -8.68
CA VAL A 209 -1.27 14.76 -9.63
C VAL A 209 -1.21 16.22 -9.22
N HIS A 210 -0.66 17.05 -10.10
CA HIS A 210 -0.43 18.45 -9.85
C HIS A 210 -1.50 19.32 -10.51
N SER A 211 -1.90 20.37 -9.80
CA SER A 211 -2.72 21.47 -10.29
C SER A 211 -2.01 22.79 -10.02
N PHE A 212 -1.87 23.63 -11.04
CA PHE A 212 -1.30 24.98 -10.87
C PHE A 212 -2.17 25.85 -9.94
N THR A 213 -3.47 25.59 -9.88
CA THR A 213 -4.37 26.26 -8.94
C THR A 213 -3.96 25.96 -7.51
N GLY A 214 -3.50 26.98 -6.79
CA GLY A 214 -3.01 26.85 -5.42
C GLY A 214 -1.69 26.08 -5.29
N GLU A 215 -0.96 25.84 -6.38
CA GLU A 215 0.21 24.95 -6.41
C GLU A 215 -0.09 23.61 -5.72
N THR A 216 -1.21 22.99 -6.10
CA THR A 216 -1.80 21.85 -5.41
C THR A 216 -1.17 20.54 -5.88
N ASN A 217 -0.76 19.70 -4.94
CA ASN A 217 -0.33 18.33 -5.18
C ASN A 217 -1.26 17.36 -4.47
N LEU A 218 -1.85 16.43 -5.21
CA LEU A 218 -2.51 15.25 -4.65
C LEU A 218 -1.59 14.04 -4.85
N THR A 219 -1.24 13.37 -3.77
CA THR A 219 -0.28 12.26 -3.78
C THR A 219 -0.94 11.01 -3.21
N LEU A 220 -0.81 9.88 -3.92
CA LEU A 220 -0.86 8.57 -3.30
C LEU A 220 0.58 8.15 -3.02
N THR A 221 0.92 7.98 -1.74
CA THR A 221 2.28 7.68 -1.31
C THR A 221 2.61 6.19 -1.44
N GLU A 222 3.88 5.85 -1.32
CA GLU A 222 4.40 4.49 -1.16
C GLU A 222 3.79 3.81 0.06
N HIS A 223 3.54 4.57 1.13
CA HIS A 223 2.83 4.14 2.34
C HIS A 223 1.31 4.02 2.20
N LYS A 224 0.78 4.24 0.99
CA LYS A 224 -0.63 4.06 0.64
C LYS A 224 -1.60 5.00 1.36
N LYS A 225 -1.14 6.19 1.74
CA LYS A 225 -2.01 7.29 2.15
C LYS A 225 -2.27 8.27 1.02
N ILE A 226 -3.43 8.92 1.07
CA ILE A 226 -3.80 9.99 0.15
C ILE A 226 -3.49 11.32 0.84
N GLN A 227 -2.57 12.10 0.26
CA GLN A 227 -2.17 13.40 0.76
C GLN A 227 -2.57 14.51 -0.20
N LEU A 228 -2.95 15.67 0.33
CA LEU A 228 -3.13 16.89 -0.43
C LEU A 228 -2.32 18.02 0.20
N HIS A 229 -1.44 18.64 -0.59
CA HIS A 229 -0.74 19.87 -0.25
C HIS A 229 -1.22 21.00 -1.16
N THR A 230 -1.61 22.14 -0.60
CA THR A 230 -2.05 23.30 -1.39
C THR A 230 -1.83 24.61 -0.65
N LYS A 231 -1.48 25.68 -1.38
CA LYS A 231 -1.46 27.06 -0.87
C LYS A 231 -2.85 27.73 -0.91
N SER A 232 -3.82 27.13 -1.61
CA SER A 232 -5.17 27.68 -1.75
C SER A 232 -6.11 27.14 -0.67
N GLU A 233 -6.61 28.05 0.16
CA GLU A 233 -7.59 27.73 1.20
C GLU A 233 -8.92 27.23 0.61
N ASP A 234 -9.34 27.78 -0.54
CA ASP A 234 -10.57 27.38 -1.20
C ASP A 234 -10.48 25.95 -1.74
N VAL A 235 -9.35 25.59 -2.37
CA VAL A 235 -9.10 24.21 -2.81
C VAL A 235 -9.11 23.26 -1.61
N PHE A 236 -8.42 23.63 -0.53
CA PHE A 236 -8.35 22.83 0.69
C PHE A 236 -9.73 22.56 1.31
N LYS A 237 -10.52 23.62 1.55
CA LYS A 237 -11.87 23.51 2.13
C LYS A 237 -12.82 22.69 1.25
N ASN A 238 -12.77 22.88 -0.06
CA ASN A 238 -13.60 22.14 -1.00
C ASN A 238 -13.21 20.66 -1.06
N PHE A 239 -11.91 20.36 -1.03
CA PHE A 239 -11.41 18.98 -0.97
C PHE A 239 -11.89 18.26 0.30
N ILE A 240 -11.76 18.89 1.47
CA ILE A 240 -12.25 18.34 2.75
C ILE A 240 -13.75 18.05 2.69
N GLY A 241 -14.56 19.01 2.20
CA GLY A 241 -16.00 18.81 2.07
C GLY A 241 -16.35 17.58 1.24
N LYS A 242 -15.69 17.39 0.09
CA LYS A 242 -15.90 16.23 -0.77
C LYS A 242 -15.41 14.91 -0.16
N VAL A 243 -14.34 14.93 0.64
CA VAL A 243 -13.88 13.75 1.39
C VAL A 243 -14.90 13.37 2.47
N VAL A 244 -15.47 14.34 3.17
CA VAL A 244 -16.57 14.11 4.12
C VAL A 244 -17.79 13.51 3.42
N ASP A 245 -18.12 13.98 2.21
CA ASP A 245 -19.20 13.41 1.40
C ASP A 245 -18.94 11.96 0.97
N LEU A 246 -17.68 11.51 0.94
CA LEU A 246 -17.31 10.09 0.74
C LEU A 246 -17.48 9.25 2.03
N GLY A 247 -17.82 9.87 3.16
CA GLY A 247 -18.07 9.20 4.43
C GLY A 247 -16.85 9.11 5.35
N PHE A 248 -15.75 9.80 5.06
CA PHE A 248 -14.61 9.87 5.96
C PHE A 248 -14.79 10.94 7.02
N GLU A 249 -14.30 10.64 8.23
CA GLU A 249 -14.38 11.55 9.37
C GLU A 249 -13.02 12.20 9.65
N GLN A 250 -13.04 13.48 10.05
CA GLN A 250 -11.84 14.15 10.53
C GLN A 250 -11.48 13.65 11.94
N THR A 251 -10.18 13.50 12.21
CA THR A 251 -9.64 13.21 13.54
C THR A 251 -8.57 14.21 13.95
N LYS A 252 -8.31 14.26 15.27
CA LYS A 252 -7.12 14.92 15.85
C LYS A 252 -6.02 13.91 16.17
N ASP A 253 -6.43 12.71 16.55
CA ASP A 253 -5.54 11.58 16.83
C ASP A 253 -5.41 10.80 15.53
N PHE A 254 -4.40 11.15 14.74
CA PHE A 254 -4.13 10.57 13.43
C PHE A 254 -2.97 9.58 13.55
N TYR A 255 -3.24 8.32 13.21
CA TYR A 255 -2.25 7.26 13.19
C TYR A 255 -2.25 6.66 11.79
N ASP A 256 -1.09 6.64 11.17
CA ASP A 256 -0.83 5.95 9.91
C ASP A 256 0.34 4.98 10.10
N ILE A 257 0.71 4.27 9.03
CA ILE A 257 1.77 3.25 9.07
C ILE A 257 3.18 3.83 9.30
N GLU A 258 3.37 5.14 9.17
CA GLU A 258 4.66 5.80 9.42
C GLU A 258 4.82 6.19 10.90
N PHE A 259 3.72 6.22 11.66
CA PHE A 259 3.72 6.72 13.04
C PHE A 259 4.12 5.66 14.06
N GLY A 260 5.41 5.27 14.07
CA GLY A 260 5.97 4.36 15.07
C GLY A 260 5.71 2.87 14.81
N TYR A 261 5.25 2.52 13.61
CA TYR A 261 5.01 1.13 13.19
C TYR A 261 6.12 0.64 12.26
N HIS A 262 6.69 -0.53 12.60
CA HIS A 262 7.55 -1.25 11.68
C HIS A 262 6.71 -1.86 10.55
N HIS A 263 7.16 -1.69 9.32
CA HIS A 263 6.43 -2.17 8.15
C HIS A 263 7.35 -2.54 7.00
N TRP A 264 6.80 -3.32 6.07
CA TRP A 264 7.45 -3.75 4.85
C TRP A 264 6.79 -3.13 3.63
N HIS A 265 7.63 -2.66 2.71
CA HIS A 265 7.21 -2.34 1.35
C HIS A 265 7.36 -3.56 0.46
N TYR A 266 6.37 -3.80 -0.39
CA TYR A 266 6.41 -4.84 -1.40
C TYR A 266 5.69 -4.43 -2.67
N ARG A 267 5.92 -5.20 -3.73
CA ARG A 267 5.18 -5.09 -5.00
C ARG A 267 4.37 -6.38 -5.23
N PRO A 268 3.14 -6.31 -5.76
CA PRO A 268 2.35 -7.47 -6.13
C PRO A 268 3.09 -8.43 -7.10
N GLU A 269 2.75 -9.72 -7.14
CA GLU A 269 3.38 -10.66 -8.07
C GLU A 269 3.23 -10.23 -9.54
N ASN A 270 2.04 -9.77 -9.91
CA ASN A 270 1.71 -9.30 -11.26
C ASN A 270 2.18 -7.86 -11.57
N SER A 271 2.87 -7.20 -10.63
CA SER A 271 3.49 -5.90 -10.87
C SER A 271 4.80 -6.03 -11.66
N LEU A 272 5.22 -4.93 -12.29
CA LEU A 272 6.54 -4.85 -12.93
C LEU A 272 7.66 -4.71 -11.89
N ASP A 273 8.83 -5.28 -12.17
CA ASP A 273 10.06 -4.92 -11.47
C ASP A 273 10.49 -3.48 -11.81
N ARG A 274 11.45 -2.91 -11.08
CA ARG A 274 11.86 -1.51 -11.25
C ARG A 274 12.25 -1.19 -12.70
N LYS A 275 13.03 -2.08 -13.31
CA LYS A 275 13.48 -1.97 -14.71
C LYS A 275 12.33 -2.04 -15.71
N GLY A 276 11.40 -2.97 -15.52
CA GLY A 276 10.19 -3.12 -16.32
C GLY A 276 9.28 -1.92 -16.20
N PHE A 277 9.12 -1.39 -14.99
CA PHE A 277 8.34 -0.21 -14.70
C PHE A 277 8.92 1.02 -15.40
N LYS A 278 10.23 1.27 -15.31
CA LYS A 278 10.93 2.34 -16.07
C LYS A 278 10.68 2.24 -17.58
N LYS A 279 10.68 1.03 -18.15
CA LYS A 279 10.38 0.82 -19.57
C LYS A 279 8.92 1.14 -19.90
N MET A 280 7.99 0.74 -19.03
CA MET A 280 6.56 1.03 -19.17
C MET A 280 6.30 2.54 -19.08
N LEU A 281 6.95 3.26 -18.17
CA LEU A 281 6.89 4.72 -18.07
C LEU A 281 7.37 5.40 -19.38
N LYS A 282 8.54 5.01 -19.90
CA LYS A 282 9.03 5.52 -21.20
C LYS A 282 8.05 5.27 -22.35
N LYS A 283 7.43 4.08 -22.40
CA LYS A 283 6.44 3.72 -23.42
C LYS A 283 5.17 4.59 -23.33
N ASN A 284 4.84 5.06 -22.13
CA ASN A 284 3.71 5.96 -21.88
C ASN A 284 4.15 7.45 -21.85
N HIS A 285 5.27 7.79 -22.50
CA HIS A 285 5.75 9.16 -22.68
C HIS A 285 6.07 9.90 -21.37
N PHE A 286 6.50 9.17 -20.34
CA PHE A 286 7.14 9.78 -19.18
C PHE A 286 8.61 10.06 -19.49
N GLU A 287 9.08 11.18 -18.96
CA GLU A 287 10.48 11.55 -18.97
C GLU A 287 11.04 11.52 -17.55
N ASN A 288 12.24 10.97 -17.40
CA ASN A 288 12.95 11.01 -16.14
C ASN A 288 13.53 12.43 -15.95
N ILE A 289 13.21 13.04 -14.82
CA ILE A 289 13.65 14.39 -14.47
C ILE A 289 14.81 14.24 -13.49
N GLU A 290 15.93 14.86 -13.84
CA GLU A 290 17.10 14.90 -12.97
C GLU A 290 16.77 15.73 -11.71
N LEU A 291 16.77 15.07 -10.56
CA LEU A 291 16.60 15.73 -9.27
C LEU A 291 17.95 16.35 -8.89
N LYS A 292 18.02 17.67 -8.89
CA LYS A 292 19.16 18.37 -8.28
C LYS A 292 18.94 18.36 -6.77
N ILE A 293 19.55 17.40 -6.09
CA ILE A 293 19.63 17.34 -4.63
C ILE A 293 20.84 18.15 -4.18
#